data_AF-A0A925KGR2-F1
#
_entry.id   AF-A0A925KGR2-F1
#
_cell.length_a   1.000
_cell.length_b   1.000
_cell.length_c   1.000
_cell.angle_alpha   90.00
_cell.angle_beta   90.00
_cell.angle_gamma   90.00
#
_symmetry.space_group_name_H-M   'P 1'
#
loop_
_entity.id
_entity.type
_entity.pdbx_description
1 polymer ?
#
loop_
_entity_poly.entity_id
_entity_poly.type
_entity_poly.pdbx_seq_one_letter_code
_entity_poly.pdbx_strand_id
1 'polypeptide(L)'
;MRHRAPLASRERRQRGAALLTAMIIVTLVATLAAAMVWQQWRAVQVEAAERGRIQAQWILAGAVDWARLILREDARSNNTKDIDHLGEPWATPLAEAKLSSFLAADRDNT
;
A
#
# COMPACT_ATOMS: atom_id res chain seq x y z
N MET A 1 8.84 64.98 -55.27
CA MET A 1 8.89 65.16 -53.80
C MET A 1 7.75 64.36 -53.16
N ARG A 2 8.03 63.77 -51.98
CA ARG A 2 7.13 63.08 -51.03
C ARG A 2 6.95 61.56 -51.19
N HIS A 3 7.94 60.85 -50.62
CA HIS A 3 7.78 59.51 -50.06
C HIS A 3 6.69 59.51 -48.97
N ARG A 4 5.79 58.53 -49.00
CA ARG A 4 4.91 58.19 -47.86
C ARG A 4 5.60 57.16 -47.00
N ALA A 5 5.89 57.50 -45.75
CA ALA A 5 6.42 56.59 -44.74
C ALA A 5 5.30 55.69 -44.18
N PRO A 6 5.58 54.42 -43.86
CA PRO A 6 4.59 53.57 -43.19
C PRO A 6 4.46 53.96 -41.71
N LEU A 7 3.23 54.12 -41.23
CA LEU A 7 2.92 54.17 -39.80
C LEU A 7 3.03 52.75 -39.24
N ALA A 8 4.25 52.35 -38.86
CA ALA A 8 4.44 51.16 -38.05
C ALA A 8 3.84 51.41 -36.66
N SER A 9 2.64 50.88 -36.46
CA SER A 9 1.95 50.82 -35.17
C SER A 9 2.90 50.21 -34.14
N ARG A 10 3.26 51.01 -33.13
CA ARG A 10 4.00 50.52 -31.97
C ARG A 10 3.12 49.54 -31.20
N GLU A 11 3.22 48.26 -31.50
CA GLU A 11 2.87 47.21 -30.55
C GLU A 11 3.87 47.25 -29.40
N ARG A 12 3.62 48.14 -28.43
CA ARG A 12 4.37 48.14 -27.18
C ARG A 12 3.38 48.12 -26.03
N ARG A 13 3.48 47.04 -25.24
CA ARG A 13 3.07 46.86 -23.84
C ARG A 13 1.74 46.14 -23.59
N GLN A 14 1.73 44.83 -23.86
CA GLN A 14 1.01 43.88 -22.99
C GLN A 14 1.95 42.92 -22.24
N ARG A 15 3.28 43.12 -22.32
CA ARG A 15 4.27 42.24 -21.66
C ARG A 15 4.06 42.08 -20.15
N GLY A 16 3.62 43.13 -19.44
CA GLY A 16 3.36 43.05 -18.00
C GLY A 16 2.13 42.23 -17.64
N ALA A 17 1.02 42.43 -18.36
CA ALA A 17 -0.22 41.66 -18.15
C ALA A 17 -0.02 40.19 -18.51
N ALA A 18 0.66 39.90 -19.62
CA ALA A 18 0.99 38.54 -20.04
C ALA A 18 1.87 37.79 -19.00
N LEU A 19 2.85 38.48 -18.41
CA LEU A 19 3.67 37.91 -17.35
C LEU A 19 2.87 37.64 -16.08
N LEU A 20 1.97 38.54 -15.68
CA LEU A 20 1.09 38.32 -14.53
C LEU A 20 0.15 37.13 -14.75
N THR A 21 -0.49 37.05 -15.93
CA THR A 21 -1.35 35.90 -16.26
C THR A 21 -0.54 34.61 -16.29
N ALA A 22 0.68 34.63 -16.83
CA ALA A 22 1.57 33.47 -16.82
C ALA A 22 1.95 33.05 -15.39
N MET A 23 2.28 34.00 -14.50
CA MET A 23 2.58 33.69 -13.10
C MET A 23 1.37 33.13 -12.35
N ILE A 24 0.16 33.64 -12.60
CA ILE A 24 -1.07 33.09 -12.02
C ILE A 24 -1.31 31.66 -12.50
N ILE A 25 -1.14 31.40 -13.79
CA ILE A 25 -1.28 30.05 -14.36
C ILE A 25 -0.22 29.11 -13.75
N VAL A 26 1.04 29.54 -13.69
CA VAL A 26 2.13 28.73 -13.14
C VAL A 26 1.90 28.42 -11.67
N THR A 27 1.48 29.40 -10.86
CA THR A 27 1.18 29.17 -9.43
C THR A 27 -0.01 28.24 -9.24
N LEU A 28 -1.06 28.36 -10.07
CA LEU A 28 -2.20 27.42 -10.04
C LEU A 28 -1.76 26.01 -10.44
N VAL A 29 -1.00 25.87 -11.52
CA VAL A 29 -0.49 24.57 -11.98
C VAL A 29 0.43 23.94 -10.94
N ALA A 30 1.33 24.74 -10.34
CA ALA A 30 2.24 24.26 -9.31
C ALA A 30 1.50 23.80 -8.04
N THR A 31 0.47 24.54 -7.60
CA THR A 31 -0.33 24.16 -6.43
C THR A 31 -1.14 22.89 -6.69
N LEU A 32 -1.76 22.76 -7.87
CA LEU A 32 -2.46 21.53 -8.26
C LEU A 32 -1.52 20.33 -8.38
N ALA A 33 -0.34 20.51 -9.00
CA ALA A 33 0.66 19.46 -9.11
C ALA A 33 1.16 19.00 -7.73
N ALA A 34 1.43 19.93 -6.82
CA ALA A 34 1.83 19.60 -5.45
C ALA A 34 0.74 18.80 -4.69
N ALA A 35 -0.53 19.21 -4.84
CA ALA A 35 -1.66 18.49 -4.25
C ALA A 35 -1.80 17.08 -4.83
N MET A 36 -1.66 16.92 -6.15
CA MET A 36 -1.70 15.61 -6.81
C MET A 36 -0.59 14.67 -6.32
N VAL A 37 0.65 15.17 -6.18
CA VAL A 37 1.77 14.36 -5.67
C VAL A 37 1.49 13.87 -4.25
N TRP A 38 0.95 14.74 -3.39
CA TRP A 38 0.56 14.35 -2.03
C TRP A 38 -0.56 13.30 -2.02
N GLN A 39 -1.57 13.47 -2.88
CA GLN A 39 -2.66 12.51 -3.03
C GLN A 39 -2.16 11.16 -3.56
N GLN A 40 -1.23 11.16 -4.52
CA GLN A 40 -0.60 9.95 -5.02
C GLN A 40 0.16 9.22 -3.91
N TRP A 41 0.95 9.94 -3.10
CA TRP A 41 1.64 9.32 -1.97
C TRP A 41 0.65 8.71 -0.98
N ARG A 42 -0.44 9.42 -0.63
CA ARG A 42 -1.51 8.90 0.23
C ARG A 42 -2.15 7.64 -0.35
N ALA A 43 -2.43 7.59 -1.64
CA ALA A 43 -3.01 6.42 -2.30
C ALA A 43 -2.10 5.19 -2.21
N VAL A 44 -0.80 5.36 -2.49
CA VAL A 44 0.20 4.28 -2.36
C VAL A 44 0.26 3.74 -0.93
N GLN A 45 0.24 4.63 0.08
CA GLN A 45 0.28 4.21 1.48
C GLN A 45 -0.98 3.42 1.88
N VAL A 46 -2.17 3.81 1.39
CA VAL A 46 -3.41 3.08 1.64
C VAL A 46 -3.38 1.71 1.00
N GLU A 47 -2.93 1.62 -0.25
CA GLU A 47 -2.80 0.33 -0.95
C GLU A 47 -1.82 -0.61 -0.25
N ALA A 48 -0.68 -0.09 0.23
CA ALA A 48 0.28 -0.88 0.99
C ALA A 48 -0.32 -1.41 2.30
N ALA A 49 -1.08 -0.57 3.03
CA ALA A 49 -1.76 -0.99 4.26
C ALA A 49 -2.81 -2.07 3.98
N GLU A 50 -3.59 -1.94 2.90
CA GLU A 50 -4.61 -2.91 2.53
C GLU A 50 -4.02 -4.25 2.12
N ARG A 51 -2.92 -4.23 1.34
CA ARG A 51 -2.17 -5.46 1.02
C ARG A 51 -1.64 -6.15 2.28
N GLY A 52 -1.08 -5.39 3.22
CA GLY A 52 -0.62 -5.93 4.50
C GLY A 52 -1.76 -6.52 5.33
N ARG A 53 -2.93 -5.87 5.34
CA ARG A 53 -4.14 -6.36 6.02
C ARG A 53 -4.60 -7.70 5.44
N ILE A 54 -4.68 -7.82 4.13
CA ILE A 54 -5.08 -9.07 3.46
C ILE A 54 -4.07 -10.18 3.77
N GLN A 55 -2.77 -9.91 3.67
CA GLN A 55 -1.72 -10.89 4.02
C GLN A 55 -1.85 -11.38 5.46
N ALA A 56 -2.08 -10.48 6.42
CA ALA A 56 -2.29 -10.85 7.82
C ALA A 56 -3.54 -11.73 8.01
N GLN A 57 -4.61 -11.49 7.25
CA GLN A 57 -5.81 -12.34 7.30
C GLN A 57 -5.55 -13.75 6.79
N TRP A 58 -4.76 -13.93 5.73
CA TRP A 58 -4.37 -15.26 5.25
C TRP A 58 -3.53 -16.03 6.28
N ILE A 59 -2.59 -15.34 6.92
CA ILE A 59 -1.76 -15.95 7.98
C ILE A 59 -2.62 -16.37 9.17
N LEU A 60 -3.53 -15.50 9.62
CA LEU A 60 -4.45 -15.81 10.72
C LEU A 60 -5.36 -17.00 10.38
N ALA A 61 -5.92 -17.03 9.19
CA ALA A 61 -6.76 -18.14 8.74
C ALA A 61 -5.98 -19.47 8.78
N GLY A 62 -4.76 -19.47 8.22
CA GLY A 62 -3.88 -20.64 8.26
C GLY A 62 -3.55 -21.08 9.69
N ALA A 63 -3.21 -20.14 10.59
CA ALA A 63 -2.92 -20.46 11.98
C ALA A 63 -4.13 -21.08 12.72
N VAL A 64 -5.33 -20.57 12.48
CA VAL A 64 -6.57 -21.12 13.05
C VAL A 64 -6.86 -22.51 12.48
N ASP A 65 -6.63 -22.73 11.19
CA ASP A 65 -6.84 -24.04 10.57
C ASP A 65 -5.84 -25.09 11.06
N TRP A 66 -4.58 -24.70 11.28
CA TRP A 66 -3.59 -25.54 11.96
C TRP A 66 -4.00 -25.90 13.39
N ALA A 67 -4.49 -24.93 14.18
CA ALA A 67 -4.98 -25.21 15.53
C ALA A 67 -6.15 -26.20 15.53
N ARG A 68 -7.09 -26.03 14.59
CA ARG A 68 -8.21 -26.98 14.42
C ARG A 68 -7.75 -28.36 14.01
N LEU A 69 -6.72 -28.47 13.16
CA LEU A 69 -6.15 -29.74 12.75
C LEU A 69 -5.57 -30.48 13.97
N ILE A 70 -4.79 -29.79 14.80
CA ILE A 70 -4.19 -30.36 16.02
C ILE A 70 -5.28 -30.90 16.95
N LEU A 71 -6.32 -30.09 17.22
CA LEU A 71 -7.42 -30.50 18.10
C LEU A 71 -8.28 -31.63 17.51
N ARG A 72 -8.42 -31.68 16.18
CA ARG A 72 -9.13 -32.79 15.52
C ARG A 72 -8.36 -34.09 15.59
N GLU A 73 -7.03 -34.01 15.49
CA GLU A 73 -6.17 -35.19 15.62
C GLU A 73 -6.19 -35.71 17.06
N ASP A 74 -6.12 -34.80 18.03
CA ASP A 74 -6.28 -35.10 19.46
C ASP A 74 -7.59 -35.86 19.76
N ALA A 75 -8.72 -35.32 19.27
CA ALA A 75 -10.02 -35.97 19.39
C ALA A 75 -10.07 -37.36 18.70
N ARG A 76 -9.30 -37.58 17.63
CA ARG A 76 -9.21 -38.90 16.97
C ARG A 76 -8.38 -39.88 17.80
N SER A 77 -7.26 -39.45 18.37
CA SER A 77 -6.42 -40.29 19.22
C SER A 77 -7.10 -40.64 20.55
N ASN A 78 -7.93 -39.75 21.08
CA ASN A 78 -8.64 -39.95 22.34
C ASN A 78 -9.89 -40.86 22.23
N ASN A 79 -10.22 -41.38 21.04
CA ASN A 79 -11.31 -42.37 20.83
C ASN A 79 -11.20 -43.65 21.68
N THR A 80 -10.01 -43.98 22.21
CA THR A 80 -9.80 -45.16 23.07
C THR A 80 -9.81 -44.81 24.57
N LYS A 81 -9.52 -43.56 24.93
CA LYS A 81 -9.49 -43.07 26.31
C LYS A 81 -9.64 -41.54 26.30
N ASP A 82 -10.82 -41.08 26.71
CA ASP A 82 -11.29 -39.70 26.61
C ASP A 82 -10.73 -38.84 27.75
N ILE A 83 -9.41 -38.62 27.79
CA ILE A 83 -8.72 -37.90 28.88
C ILE A 83 -7.89 -36.75 28.31
N ASP A 84 -8.38 -35.53 28.46
CA ASP A 84 -7.64 -34.30 28.12
C ASP A 84 -6.63 -33.96 29.23
N HIS A 85 -5.39 -33.64 28.85
CA HIS A 85 -4.36 -33.23 29.81
C HIS A 85 -3.26 -32.33 29.21
N LEU A 86 -2.61 -31.52 30.06
CA LEU A 86 -1.54 -30.56 29.66
C LEU A 86 -0.26 -31.19 29.07
N GLY A 87 -0.18 -32.53 29.02
CA GLY A 87 0.89 -33.24 28.30
C GLY A 87 0.62 -33.40 26.80
N GLU A 88 -0.51 -32.94 26.29
CA GLU A 88 -0.91 -33.10 24.89
C GLU A 88 -0.24 -32.05 23.97
N PRO A 89 -0.13 -32.34 22.66
CA PRO A 89 0.52 -31.45 21.70
C PRO A 89 -0.07 -30.04 21.64
N TRP A 90 -1.38 -29.88 21.85
CA TRP A 90 -2.05 -28.58 21.85
C TRP A 90 -1.63 -27.69 23.04
N ALA A 91 -1.15 -28.28 24.13
CA ALA A 91 -0.72 -27.57 25.34
C ALA A 91 0.75 -27.10 25.27
N THR A 92 1.48 -27.50 24.21
CA THR A 92 2.87 -27.11 24.03
C THR A 92 2.94 -25.66 23.51
N PRO A 93 3.68 -24.76 24.19
CA PRO A 93 3.83 -23.38 23.72
C PRO A 93 4.39 -23.33 22.30
N LEU A 94 3.73 -22.57 21.44
CA LEU A 94 4.22 -22.36 20.09
C LEU A 94 5.56 -21.61 20.16
N ALA A 95 6.58 -22.16 19.51
CA ALA A 95 7.83 -21.45 19.30
C ALA A 95 7.57 -20.16 18.51
N GLU A 96 8.36 -19.11 18.77
CA GLU A 96 8.21 -17.85 18.08
C GLU A 96 8.43 -18.04 16.58
N ALA A 97 7.32 -17.99 15.84
CA ALA A 97 7.28 -18.18 14.42
C ALA A 97 7.71 -16.88 13.72
N LYS A 98 8.95 -16.83 13.20
CA LYS A 98 9.34 -15.74 12.29
C LYS A 98 8.59 -15.92 10.98
N LEU A 99 7.70 -14.98 10.64
CA LEU A 99 6.96 -15.03 9.37
C LEU A 99 7.87 -15.20 8.14
N SER A 100 9.08 -14.65 8.20
CA SER A 100 10.11 -14.81 7.15
C SER A 100 10.62 -16.25 7.00
N SER A 101 10.68 -17.06 8.06
CA SER A 101 11.09 -18.46 7.95
C SER A 101 10.00 -19.35 7.37
N PHE A 102 8.72 -19.04 7.64
CA PHE A 102 7.58 -19.75 7.03
C PHE A 102 7.47 -19.47 5.52
N LEU A 103 7.67 -18.22 5.11
CA LEU A 103 7.69 -17.86 3.67
C LEU A 103 8.92 -18.42 2.93
N ALA A 104 10.06 -18.57 3.62
CA ALA A 104 11.25 -19.18 3.03
C ALA A 104 11.06 -20.70 2.83
N ALA A 105 10.48 -21.39 3.81
CA ALA A 105 10.22 -22.84 3.72
C ALA A 105 9.21 -23.20 2.61
N ASP A 106 8.23 -22.33 2.32
CA ASP A 106 7.31 -22.51 1.19
C ASP A 106 8.01 -22.36 -0.17
N ARG A 107 8.94 -21.39 -0.29
CA ARG A 107 9.70 -21.16 -1.52
C ARG A 107 10.68 -22.28 -1.88
N ASP A 108 11.14 -23.03 -0.88
CA ASP A 108 12.03 -24.18 -1.09
C ASP A 108 11.24 -25.47 -1.45
N ASN A 109 9.90 -25.43 -1.36
CA ASN A 109 9.01 -26.56 -1.64
C ASN A 109 8.25 -26.45 -2.99
N THR A 110 8.61 -25.47 -3.82
CA THR A 110 8.13 -25.27 -5.20
C THR A 110 9.27 -25.37 -6.19
#